data_AF-A0A8H2WLV1-F1
#
_entry.id   AF-A0A8H2WLV1-F1
#
_cell.length_a   1.000
_cell.length_b   1.000
_cell.length_c   1.000
_cell.angle_alpha   90.00
_cell.angle_beta   90.00
_cell.angle_gamma   90.00
#
_symmetry.space_group_name_H-M   'P 1'
#
loop_
_entity.id
_entity.type
_entity.pdbx_description
1 polymer ?
#
loop_
_entity_poly.entity_id
_entity_poly.type
_entity_poly.pdbx_seq_one_letter_code
_entity_poly.pdbx_strand_id
1 'polypeptide(L)'
;MLGGRYLIVGANRGIGLEFVKQLVGKSENKVVGTYRNTQTIDELKKLSESPSNKGRLSLVRLDMNDEQSCKEAANEVKANIGAIDILIVNAGVNGGKTLLTEDIANISRLFDNNVLGPIRVCQAFTPLLLDRSTANGAIPKVALISSESGSITVSKHGRGPAYAISKAGLNMMGRKLAHELEPSNIAVGLLHPGWVQTDMGGSGAIVTPEDSVRGMLQVIDELDIGSSGGFWDYEGKEHPWRFLVPPSNSRLSMETTLNRLPHITRRDFLVSLLTALVFALFLTTNRHSQPAPAVVRPLETLRPPPPLLKMPNNQERSYIMIKPDGVQRALVGEIVSRFEKRGFKIVGLKMVHASSAHLEEHYRDLKDKPFFPGLVKYMASGPVVAIVIEGLDAVKTGRAMLGATNPLASGPGTIRGDFALAVGRNICHGSDSVESAEREIAHWFPNGEGLINYTDDKATWIFE
;
A
#
# COMPACT_ATOMS: atom_id res chain seq x y z
N MET A 1 11.13 -31.91 -18.47
CA MET A 1 11.42 -30.79 -17.53
C MET A 1 11.89 -31.43 -16.24
N LEU A 2 13.10 -31.09 -15.77
CA LEU A 2 13.63 -31.65 -14.53
C LEU A 2 12.73 -31.22 -13.37
N GLY A 3 12.29 -32.18 -12.55
CA GLY A 3 11.37 -31.91 -11.45
C GLY A 3 12.00 -31.17 -10.28
N GLY A 4 11.14 -30.55 -9.47
CA GLY A 4 11.56 -29.73 -8.34
C GLY A 4 11.60 -30.51 -7.02
N ARG A 5 12.37 -29.99 -6.07
CA ARG A 5 12.48 -30.45 -4.68
C ARG A 5 11.73 -29.49 -3.77
N TYR A 6 10.61 -29.93 -3.23
CA TYR A 6 9.70 -29.10 -2.46
C TYR A 6 9.73 -29.49 -0.99
N LEU A 7 9.72 -28.51 -0.11
CA LEU A 7 9.46 -28.69 1.31
C LEU A 7 8.21 -27.92 1.71
N ILE A 8 7.21 -28.62 2.25
CA ILE A 8 5.94 -28.04 2.68
C ILE A 8 5.84 -28.13 4.19
N VAL A 9 5.88 -26.97 4.86
CA VAL A 9 5.73 -26.89 6.31
C VAL A 9 4.26 -26.85 6.69
N GLY A 10 3.80 -27.88 7.41
CA GLY A 10 2.39 -28.05 7.79
C GLY A 10 1.57 -28.71 6.67
N ALA A 11 1.94 -29.93 6.29
CA ALA A 11 1.39 -30.69 5.17
C ALA A 11 0.31 -31.72 5.57
N ASN A 12 -0.08 -31.78 6.84
CA ASN A 12 -0.91 -32.86 7.37
C ASN A 12 -2.38 -32.79 6.94
N ARG A 13 -2.90 -31.60 6.59
CA ARG A 13 -4.30 -31.39 6.17
C ARG A 13 -4.48 -30.08 5.38
N GLY A 14 -5.68 -29.88 4.84
CA GLY A 14 -6.09 -28.64 4.18
C GLY A 14 -5.17 -28.24 3.02
N ILE A 15 -4.86 -26.95 2.93
CA ILE A 15 -4.01 -26.37 1.87
C ILE A 15 -2.64 -27.07 1.78
N GLY A 16 -1.99 -27.36 2.92
CA GLY A 16 -0.67 -27.99 2.91
C GLY A 16 -0.66 -29.41 2.38
N LEU A 17 -1.72 -30.19 2.68
CA LEU A 17 -1.88 -31.54 2.14
C LEU A 17 -2.18 -31.49 0.63
N GLU A 18 -2.95 -30.51 0.20
CA GLU A 18 -3.28 -30.32 -1.21
C GLU A 18 -2.05 -29.92 -2.04
N PHE A 19 -1.15 -29.08 -1.50
CA PHE A 19 0.18 -28.87 -2.09
C PHE A 19 0.91 -30.19 -2.33
N VAL A 20 0.94 -31.09 -1.34
CA VAL A 20 1.58 -32.40 -1.49
C VAL A 20 0.92 -33.20 -2.62
N LYS A 21 -0.41 -33.31 -2.64
CA LYS A 21 -1.16 -34.06 -3.67
C LYS A 21 -0.83 -33.62 -5.09
N GLN A 22 -0.86 -32.32 -5.35
CA GLN A 22 -0.59 -31.80 -6.70
C GLN A 22 0.89 -31.94 -7.09
N LEU A 23 1.81 -31.70 -6.15
CA LEU A 23 3.24 -31.78 -6.41
C LEU A 23 3.71 -33.22 -6.67
N VAL A 24 3.21 -34.22 -5.94
CA VAL A 24 3.58 -35.63 -6.18
C VAL A 24 2.95 -36.21 -7.45
N GLY A 25 1.89 -35.57 -7.97
CA GLY A 25 1.27 -35.90 -9.25
C GLY A 25 2.20 -35.71 -10.45
N LYS A 26 3.24 -34.89 -10.31
CA LYS A 26 4.35 -34.80 -11.27
C LYS A 26 5.45 -35.78 -10.84
N SER A 27 5.71 -36.82 -11.63
CA SER A 27 6.64 -37.92 -11.30
C SER A 27 8.07 -37.47 -11.04
N GLU A 28 8.48 -36.37 -11.65
CA GLU A 28 9.83 -35.80 -11.55
C GLU A 28 10.08 -35.10 -10.19
N ASN A 29 9.02 -34.74 -9.45
CA ASN A 29 9.15 -33.99 -8.22
C ASN A 29 9.57 -34.88 -7.04
N LYS A 30 10.40 -34.32 -6.16
CA LYS A 30 10.62 -34.81 -4.79
C LYS A 30 9.96 -33.86 -3.81
N VAL A 31 9.25 -34.40 -2.84
CA VAL A 31 8.42 -33.64 -1.92
C VAL A 31 8.71 -34.10 -0.49
N VAL A 32 8.93 -33.15 0.40
CA VAL A 32 8.93 -33.38 1.84
C VAL A 32 7.72 -32.69 2.43
N GLY A 33 6.82 -33.47 3.04
CA GLY A 33 5.70 -32.94 3.81
C GLY A 33 6.02 -32.97 5.30
N THR A 34 5.99 -31.82 5.98
CA THR A 34 6.19 -31.81 7.44
C THR A 34 4.89 -31.90 8.20
N TYR A 35 4.95 -32.45 9.41
CA TYR A 35 3.81 -32.56 10.31
C TYR A 35 4.24 -32.44 11.77
N ARG A 36 3.34 -31.93 12.63
CA ARG A 36 3.62 -31.80 14.06
C ARG A 36 3.22 -33.05 14.85
N ASN A 37 2.04 -33.61 14.55
CA ASN A 37 1.43 -34.68 15.32
C ASN A 37 0.99 -35.84 14.40
N THR A 38 1.40 -37.06 14.76
CA THR A 38 1.11 -38.31 14.05
C THR A 38 -0.37 -38.67 13.98
N GLN A 39 -1.20 -38.10 14.85
CA GLN A 39 -2.65 -38.37 14.90
C GLN A 39 -3.44 -37.69 13.76
N THR A 40 -2.79 -36.82 12.98
CA THR A 40 -3.45 -35.98 11.97
C THR A 40 -2.89 -36.18 10.58
N ILE A 41 -2.13 -37.26 10.36
CA ILE A 41 -1.40 -37.48 9.10
C ILE A 41 -1.90 -38.70 8.31
N ASP A 42 -3.05 -39.29 8.64
CA ASP A 42 -3.48 -40.55 8.00
C ASP A 42 -3.50 -40.47 6.47
N GLU A 43 -4.03 -39.37 5.92
CA GLU A 43 -4.08 -39.15 4.47
C GLU A 43 -2.68 -38.88 3.88
N LEU A 44 -1.86 -38.07 4.57
CA LEU A 44 -0.49 -37.79 4.17
C LEU A 44 0.38 -39.07 4.19
N LYS A 45 0.19 -39.92 5.20
CA LYS A 45 0.85 -41.22 5.37
C LYS A 45 0.43 -42.17 4.25
N LYS A 46 -0.88 -42.28 3.97
CA LYS A 46 -1.40 -43.07 2.84
C LYS A 46 -0.81 -42.62 1.51
N LEU A 47 -0.66 -41.31 1.29
CA LEU A 47 -0.01 -40.77 0.09
C LEU A 47 1.47 -41.15 0.02
N SER A 48 2.20 -41.12 1.14
CA SER A 48 3.62 -41.49 1.18
C SER A 48 3.87 -42.98 0.97
N GLU A 49 2.94 -43.84 1.40
CA GLU A 49 3.01 -45.30 1.26
C GLU A 49 2.56 -45.80 -0.12
N SER A 50 1.92 -44.95 -0.92
CA SER A 50 1.53 -45.29 -2.30
C SER A 50 2.76 -45.71 -3.12
N PRO A 51 2.72 -46.84 -3.86
CA PRO A 51 3.83 -47.29 -4.70
C PRO A 51 4.34 -46.22 -5.67
N SER A 52 3.45 -45.37 -6.18
CA SER A 52 3.80 -44.28 -7.11
C SER A 52 4.67 -43.20 -6.47
N ASN A 53 4.60 -43.03 -5.15
CA ASN A 53 5.24 -41.94 -4.40
C ASN A 53 6.43 -42.40 -3.56
N LYS A 54 6.66 -43.71 -3.49
CA LYS A 54 7.76 -44.30 -2.72
C LYS A 54 9.11 -43.72 -3.17
N GLY A 55 9.88 -43.18 -2.22
CA GLY A 55 11.18 -42.53 -2.49
C GLY A 55 11.08 -41.12 -3.08
N ARG A 56 9.86 -40.61 -3.35
CA ARG A 56 9.62 -39.24 -3.83
C ARG A 56 8.92 -38.37 -2.80
N LEU A 57 8.06 -38.94 -1.96
CA LEU A 57 7.43 -38.26 -0.83
C LEU A 57 8.04 -38.77 0.47
N SER A 58 8.70 -37.90 1.23
CA SER A 58 9.13 -38.19 2.61
C SER A 58 8.39 -37.32 3.61
N LEU A 59 8.20 -37.86 4.82
CA LEU A 59 7.48 -37.18 5.89
C LEU A 59 8.46 -36.89 7.02
N VAL A 60 8.50 -35.63 7.46
CA VAL A 60 9.43 -35.18 8.52
C VAL A 60 8.64 -34.55 9.65
N ARG A 61 8.91 -34.95 10.89
CA ARG A 61 8.28 -34.33 12.04
C ARG A 61 8.87 -32.94 12.28
N LEU A 62 8.02 -31.93 12.48
CA LEU A 62 8.44 -30.56 12.76
C LEU A 62 7.42 -29.85 13.65
N ASP A 63 7.87 -29.32 14.79
CA ASP A 63 7.18 -28.25 15.51
C ASP A 63 7.90 -26.92 15.25
N MET A 64 7.26 -26.03 14.49
CA MET A 64 7.85 -24.74 14.12
C MET A 64 8.04 -23.77 15.31
N ASN A 65 7.41 -24.03 16.46
CA ASN A 65 7.58 -23.21 17.66
C ASN A 65 8.74 -23.71 18.54
N ASP A 66 9.39 -24.81 18.16
CA ASP A 66 10.58 -25.36 18.81
C ASP A 66 11.79 -25.21 17.87
N GLU A 67 12.76 -24.40 18.27
CA GLU A 67 13.98 -24.14 17.49
C GLU A 67 14.80 -25.42 17.27
N GLN A 68 14.86 -26.30 18.26
CA GLN A 68 15.60 -27.56 18.14
C GLN A 68 14.89 -28.50 17.16
N SER A 69 13.55 -28.58 17.23
CA SER A 69 12.76 -29.33 16.26
C SER A 69 12.98 -28.83 14.82
N CYS A 70 13.09 -27.51 14.62
CA CYS A 70 13.40 -26.93 13.30
C CYS A 70 14.78 -27.37 12.78
N LYS A 71 15.81 -27.35 13.63
CA LYS A 71 17.18 -27.76 13.27
C LYS A 71 17.26 -29.25 12.95
N GLU A 72 16.63 -30.09 13.76
CA GLU A 72 16.58 -31.54 13.54
C GLU A 72 15.86 -31.90 12.24
N ALA A 73 14.71 -31.26 11.98
CA ALA A 73 13.98 -31.44 10.74
C ALA A 73 14.81 -31.00 9.52
N ALA A 74 15.55 -29.89 9.61
CA ALA A 74 16.44 -29.45 8.52
C ALA A 74 17.55 -30.46 8.23
N ASN A 75 18.16 -31.04 9.27
CA ASN A 75 19.17 -32.09 9.12
C ASN A 75 18.58 -33.36 8.47
N GLU A 76 17.38 -33.76 8.89
CA GLU A 76 16.68 -34.91 8.31
C GLU A 76 16.32 -34.67 6.83
N VAL A 77 15.83 -33.47 6.49
CA VAL A 77 15.57 -33.07 5.09
C VAL A 77 16.86 -33.10 4.25
N LYS A 78 17.97 -32.59 4.80
CA LYS A 78 19.28 -32.64 4.16
C LYS A 78 19.69 -34.08 3.86
N ALA A 79 19.55 -34.97 4.82
CA ALA A 79 19.88 -36.39 4.66
C ALA A 79 18.98 -37.07 3.62
N ASN A 80 17.70 -36.72 3.57
CA ASN A 80 16.72 -37.35 2.68
C ASN A 80 16.83 -36.89 1.22
N ILE A 81 17.02 -35.59 0.97
CA ILE A 81 16.96 -35.02 -0.39
C ILE A 81 18.10 -34.05 -0.74
N GLY A 82 19.05 -33.81 0.17
CA GLY A 82 20.25 -33.00 -0.05
C GLY A 82 19.99 -31.50 0.05
N ALA A 83 19.26 -30.95 -0.92
CA ALA A 83 18.93 -29.53 -1.03
C ALA A 83 17.47 -29.37 -1.47
N ILE A 84 16.90 -28.19 -1.24
CA ILE A 84 15.53 -27.86 -1.66
C ILE A 84 15.55 -26.75 -2.72
N ASP A 85 14.50 -26.74 -3.53
CA ASP A 85 14.30 -25.75 -4.58
C ASP A 85 13.26 -24.73 -4.14
N ILE A 86 12.21 -25.20 -3.47
CA ILE A 86 11.07 -24.39 -3.05
C ILE A 86 10.70 -24.76 -1.61
N LEU A 87 10.70 -23.76 -0.73
CA LEU A 87 10.20 -23.83 0.64
C LEU A 87 8.81 -23.20 0.71
N ILE A 88 7.79 -23.97 1.08
CA ILE A 88 6.41 -23.49 1.28
C ILE A 88 6.09 -23.50 2.77
N VAL A 89 5.93 -22.33 3.37
CA VAL A 89 5.56 -22.16 4.78
C VAL A 89 4.05 -21.96 4.89
N ASN A 90 3.33 -23.06 5.04
CA ASN A 90 1.86 -23.08 5.12
C ASN A 90 1.33 -23.08 6.56
N ALA A 91 2.06 -23.67 7.49
CA ALA A 91 1.64 -23.81 8.88
C ALA A 91 1.25 -22.45 9.50
N GLY A 92 0.07 -22.41 10.10
CA GLY A 92 -0.47 -21.23 10.76
C GLY A 92 -1.77 -21.55 11.47
N VAL A 93 -2.18 -20.67 12.37
CA VAL A 93 -3.40 -20.82 13.16
C VAL A 93 -4.24 -19.55 13.08
N ASN A 94 -5.56 -19.71 13.11
CA ASN A 94 -6.52 -18.63 13.20
C ASN A 94 -7.18 -18.65 14.58
N GLY A 95 -8.02 -17.65 14.85
CA GLY A 95 -8.84 -17.53 16.04
C GLY A 95 -8.79 -16.12 16.59
N GLY A 96 -9.59 -15.91 17.63
CA GLY A 96 -9.63 -14.67 18.38
C GLY A 96 -11.01 -14.04 18.48
N LYS A 97 -11.10 -13.07 19.37
CA LYS A 97 -12.27 -12.26 19.70
C LYS A 97 -12.10 -10.86 19.08
N THR A 98 -12.92 -9.90 19.51
CA THR A 98 -12.67 -8.49 19.19
C THR A 98 -11.39 -8.01 19.87
N LEU A 99 -10.70 -7.04 19.27
CA LEU A 99 -9.36 -6.62 19.72
C LEU A 99 -9.33 -6.20 21.21
N LEU A 100 -10.35 -5.46 21.66
CA LEU A 100 -10.41 -4.94 23.03
C LEU A 100 -10.77 -6.00 24.07
N THR A 101 -11.31 -7.14 23.64
CA THR A 101 -11.73 -8.25 24.51
C THR A 101 -10.85 -9.48 24.32
N GLU A 102 -9.75 -9.35 23.58
CA GLU A 102 -8.88 -10.46 23.25
C GLU A 102 -7.90 -10.74 24.39
N ASP A 103 -7.64 -12.02 24.63
CA ASP A 103 -6.68 -12.45 25.63
C ASP A 103 -5.26 -12.28 25.08
N ILE A 104 -4.39 -11.54 25.78
CA ILE A 104 -3.00 -11.29 25.34
C ILE A 104 -2.26 -12.61 25.08
N ALA A 105 -2.52 -13.65 25.87
CA ALA A 105 -1.95 -14.98 25.66
C ALA A 105 -2.30 -15.56 24.28
N ASN A 106 -3.53 -15.31 23.79
CA ASN A 106 -3.94 -15.74 22.45
C ASN A 106 -3.27 -14.90 21.35
N ILE A 107 -3.09 -13.59 21.56
CA ILE A 107 -2.33 -12.73 20.63
C ILE A 107 -0.88 -13.23 20.53
N SER A 108 -0.21 -13.46 21.66
CA SER A 108 1.16 -13.98 21.71
C SER A 108 1.26 -15.34 21.02
N ARG A 109 0.30 -16.25 21.25
CA ARG A 109 0.24 -17.55 20.57
C ARG A 109 0.09 -17.40 19.05
N LEU A 110 -0.76 -16.50 18.59
CA LEU A 110 -0.94 -16.22 17.16
C LEU A 110 0.32 -15.64 16.53
N PHE A 111 1.00 -14.71 17.21
CA PHE A 111 2.29 -14.18 16.77
C PHE A 111 3.38 -15.24 16.73
N ASP A 112 3.48 -16.08 17.76
CA ASP A 112 4.48 -17.14 17.80
C ASP A 112 4.26 -18.13 16.65
N ASN A 113 3.02 -18.54 16.40
CA ASN A 113 2.73 -19.48 15.30
C ASN A 113 2.81 -18.85 13.91
N ASN A 114 2.31 -17.64 13.71
CA ASN A 114 2.17 -17.05 12.37
C ASN A 114 3.33 -16.14 11.97
N VAL A 115 4.22 -15.78 12.89
CA VAL A 115 5.37 -14.90 12.62
C VAL A 115 6.67 -15.55 13.08
N LEU A 116 6.81 -15.86 14.38
CA LEU A 116 8.07 -16.41 14.90
C LEU A 116 8.34 -17.82 14.38
N GLY A 117 7.32 -18.65 14.23
CA GLY A 117 7.39 -19.99 13.63
C GLY A 117 7.96 -19.94 12.21
N PRO A 118 7.35 -19.17 11.28
CA PRO A 118 7.92 -18.90 9.97
C PRO A 118 9.36 -18.37 9.99
N ILE A 119 9.73 -17.50 10.95
CA ILE A 119 11.13 -17.06 11.12
C ILE A 119 12.05 -18.25 11.43
N ARG A 120 11.72 -19.07 12.44
CA ARG A 120 12.52 -20.25 12.83
C ARG A 120 12.66 -21.24 11.68
N VAL A 121 11.58 -21.45 10.93
CA VAL A 121 11.57 -22.27 9.71
C VAL A 121 12.52 -21.69 8.66
N CYS A 122 12.40 -20.40 8.34
CA CYS A 122 13.27 -19.78 7.34
C CYS A 122 14.74 -19.84 7.77
N GLN A 123 15.04 -19.60 9.05
CA GLN A 123 16.41 -19.72 9.60
C GLN A 123 16.97 -21.15 9.45
N ALA A 124 16.16 -22.18 9.73
CA ALA A 124 16.61 -23.57 9.65
C ALA A 124 16.76 -24.08 8.21
N PHE A 125 15.87 -23.68 7.30
CA PHE A 125 15.77 -24.28 5.96
C PHE A 125 16.39 -23.45 4.83
N THR A 126 16.62 -22.15 5.00
CA THR A 126 17.29 -21.34 3.97
C THR A 126 18.69 -21.85 3.59
N PRO A 127 19.52 -22.39 4.50
CA PRO A 127 20.78 -23.02 4.12
C PRO A 127 20.63 -24.13 3.05
N LEU A 128 19.52 -24.87 3.06
CA LEU A 128 19.24 -25.91 2.06
C LEU A 128 18.86 -25.34 0.67
N LEU A 129 18.39 -24.10 0.61
CA LEU A 129 18.19 -23.37 -0.66
C LEU A 129 19.53 -22.86 -1.20
N LEU A 130 20.44 -22.43 -0.31
CA LEU A 130 21.78 -21.94 -0.65
C LEU A 130 22.72 -23.05 -1.15
N ASP A 131 22.57 -24.27 -0.61
CA ASP A 131 23.35 -25.45 -1.02
C ASP A 131 23.02 -25.91 -2.47
N ARG A 132 22.01 -25.31 -3.12
CA ARG A 132 21.60 -25.68 -4.48
C ARG A 132 22.49 -25.00 -5.53
N SER A 133 23.17 -25.82 -6.34
CA SER A 133 23.71 -25.38 -7.63
C SER A 133 22.55 -25.04 -8.57
N THR A 134 22.54 -23.83 -9.14
CA THR A 134 21.53 -23.28 -10.07
C THR A 134 21.53 -23.98 -11.44
N ALA A 135 21.72 -25.30 -11.46
CA ALA A 135 21.59 -26.12 -12.64
C ALA A 135 20.22 -25.82 -13.29
N ASN A 136 20.27 -25.20 -14.47
CA ASN A 136 19.15 -24.80 -15.33
C ASN A 136 18.56 -23.39 -15.14
N GLY A 137 19.16 -22.52 -14.33
CA GLY A 137 18.72 -21.11 -14.22
C GLY A 137 17.41 -20.90 -13.46
N ALA A 138 16.78 -21.96 -12.93
CA ALA A 138 15.66 -21.85 -12.00
C ALA A 138 16.17 -21.34 -10.64
N ILE A 139 15.60 -20.24 -10.16
CA ILE A 139 15.96 -19.67 -8.87
C ILE A 139 15.29 -20.43 -7.72
N PRO A 140 15.95 -20.61 -6.55
CA PRO A 140 15.29 -21.12 -5.36
C PRO A 140 14.24 -20.12 -4.83
N LYS A 141 13.21 -20.63 -4.15
CA LYS A 141 12.05 -19.82 -3.74
C LYS A 141 11.58 -20.12 -2.31
N VAL A 142 11.13 -19.08 -1.62
CA VAL A 142 10.39 -19.17 -0.35
C VAL A 142 8.98 -18.64 -0.58
N ALA A 143 7.97 -19.45 -0.32
CA ALA A 143 6.57 -19.09 -0.39
C ALA A 143 5.97 -19.06 1.01
N LEU A 144 5.51 -17.89 1.46
CA LEU A 144 4.87 -17.70 2.76
C LEU A 144 3.36 -17.59 2.57
N ILE A 145 2.60 -18.54 3.15
CA ILE A 145 1.13 -18.51 3.05
C ILE A 145 0.59 -17.48 4.06
N SER A 146 0.22 -16.32 3.52
CA SER A 146 -0.35 -15.19 4.23
C SER A 146 -1.88 -15.17 4.12
N SER A 147 -2.49 -13.99 4.21
CA SER A 147 -3.93 -13.78 4.09
C SER A 147 -4.21 -12.34 3.69
N GLU A 148 -5.28 -12.11 2.91
CA GLU A 148 -5.80 -10.77 2.65
C GLU A 148 -6.08 -9.98 3.94
N SER A 149 -6.39 -10.66 5.05
CA SER A 149 -6.59 -10.02 6.36
C SER A 149 -5.31 -9.38 6.90
N GLY A 150 -4.14 -9.80 6.42
CA GLY A 150 -2.86 -9.15 6.72
C GLY A 150 -2.59 -7.88 5.91
N SER A 151 -3.46 -7.53 4.95
CA SER A 151 -3.40 -6.26 4.22
C SER A 151 -3.98 -5.13 5.05
N ILE A 152 -3.18 -4.10 5.30
CA ILE A 152 -3.64 -2.90 6.03
C ILE A 152 -4.74 -2.16 5.23
N THR A 153 -4.72 -2.27 3.90
CA THR A 153 -5.73 -1.66 3.02
C THR A 153 -7.08 -2.36 3.13
N VAL A 154 -7.08 -3.69 3.07
CA VAL A 154 -8.31 -4.50 3.02
C VAL A 154 -8.88 -4.72 4.41
N SER A 155 -8.04 -4.79 5.44
CA SER A 155 -8.43 -5.15 6.82
C SER A 155 -9.37 -4.15 7.53
N LYS A 156 -9.84 -3.07 6.88
CA LYS A 156 -10.80 -2.10 7.45
C LYS A 156 -12.08 -2.72 8.02
N HIS A 157 -12.47 -3.93 7.58
CA HIS A 157 -13.70 -4.61 7.99
C HIS A 157 -13.48 -6.02 8.58
N GLY A 158 -12.24 -6.36 8.96
CA GLY A 158 -11.84 -7.75 9.23
C GLY A 158 -12.37 -8.36 10.54
N ARG A 159 -12.96 -9.56 10.44
CA ARG A 159 -13.13 -10.48 11.59
C ARG A 159 -11.75 -10.98 12.05
N GLY A 160 -11.57 -11.16 13.36
CA GLY A 160 -10.33 -11.71 13.95
C GLY A 160 -9.12 -10.76 13.90
N PRO A 161 -9.14 -9.61 14.63
CA PRO A 161 -8.05 -8.63 14.63
C PRO A 161 -6.69 -9.22 15.00
N ALA A 162 -6.60 -10.12 15.98
CA ALA A 162 -5.33 -10.73 16.38
C ALA A 162 -4.70 -11.56 15.25
N TYR A 163 -5.51 -12.30 14.50
CA TYR A 163 -5.06 -13.03 13.33
C TYR A 163 -4.58 -12.08 12.23
N ALA A 164 -5.36 -11.06 11.91
CA ALA A 164 -5.02 -10.03 10.92
C ALA A 164 -3.67 -9.36 11.24
N ILE A 165 -3.48 -8.95 12.51
CA ILE A 165 -2.22 -8.37 12.99
C ILE A 165 -1.06 -9.36 12.81
N SER A 166 -1.24 -10.64 13.15
CA SER A 166 -0.20 -11.65 12.97
C SER A 166 0.19 -11.85 11.49
N LYS A 167 -0.78 -11.81 10.57
CA LYS A 167 -0.53 -11.93 9.12
C LYS A 167 0.07 -10.65 8.54
N ALA A 168 -0.24 -9.48 9.08
CA ALA A 168 0.49 -8.25 8.77
C ALA A 168 1.96 -8.32 9.25
N GLY A 169 2.21 -8.96 10.40
CA GLY A 169 3.56 -9.27 10.89
C GLY A 169 4.33 -10.21 9.96
N LEU A 170 3.69 -11.30 9.51
CA LEU A 170 4.24 -12.20 8.49
C LEU A 170 4.53 -11.47 7.18
N ASN A 171 3.65 -10.54 6.79
CA ASN A 171 3.81 -9.71 5.61
C ASN A 171 5.08 -8.85 5.66
N MET A 172 5.31 -8.16 6.77
CA MET A 172 6.53 -7.39 6.99
C MET A 172 7.77 -8.29 7.02
N MET A 173 7.70 -9.43 7.72
CA MET A 173 8.78 -10.41 7.78
C MET A 173 9.17 -10.87 6.37
N GLY A 174 8.21 -11.30 5.55
CA GLY A 174 8.47 -11.77 4.18
C GLY A 174 9.13 -10.70 3.30
N ARG A 175 8.72 -9.44 3.44
CA ARG A 175 9.35 -8.33 2.69
C ARG A 175 10.79 -8.08 3.13
N LYS A 176 11.11 -8.23 4.42
CA LYS A 176 12.48 -8.12 4.92
C LYS A 176 13.34 -9.31 4.48
N LEU A 177 12.78 -10.51 4.55
CA LEU A 177 13.44 -11.73 4.09
C LEU A 177 13.76 -11.66 2.59
N ALA A 178 12.85 -11.14 1.77
CA ALA A 178 13.08 -10.95 0.34
C ALA A 178 14.34 -10.13 0.04
N HIS A 179 14.53 -9.02 0.77
CA HIS A 179 15.70 -8.18 0.63
C HIS A 179 16.99 -8.84 1.15
N GLU A 180 16.88 -9.59 2.26
CA GLU A 180 18.02 -10.32 2.83
C GLU A 180 18.52 -11.45 1.92
N LEU A 181 17.62 -12.11 1.20
CA LEU A 181 17.94 -13.24 0.33
C LEU A 181 18.19 -12.87 -1.15
N GLU A 182 17.94 -11.61 -1.53
CA GLU A 182 18.17 -11.09 -2.88
C GLU A 182 19.62 -11.27 -3.35
N PRO A 183 20.68 -10.99 -2.55
CA PRO A 183 22.07 -11.24 -2.96
C PRO A 183 22.40 -12.71 -3.22
N SER A 184 21.63 -13.63 -2.63
CA SER A 184 21.74 -15.07 -2.84
C SER A 184 20.89 -15.59 -4.00
N ASN A 185 20.22 -14.69 -4.74
CA ASN A 185 19.35 -15.03 -5.86
C ASN A 185 18.21 -15.99 -5.48
N ILE A 186 17.63 -15.80 -4.29
CA ILE A 186 16.45 -16.54 -3.81
C ILE A 186 15.26 -15.58 -3.77
N ALA A 187 14.17 -15.95 -4.44
CA ALA A 187 12.96 -15.14 -4.42
C ALA A 187 12.06 -15.51 -3.23
N VAL A 188 11.37 -14.51 -2.68
CA VAL A 188 10.41 -14.69 -1.59
C VAL A 188 9.05 -14.19 -2.05
N GLY A 189 8.00 -14.99 -1.92
CA GLY A 189 6.64 -14.61 -2.30
C GLY A 189 5.68 -14.79 -1.13
N LEU A 190 4.73 -13.86 -0.99
CA LEU A 190 3.64 -13.98 -0.04
C LEU A 190 2.35 -14.27 -0.78
N LEU A 191 1.57 -15.22 -0.28
CA LEU A 191 0.39 -15.70 -1.01
C LEU A 191 -0.85 -15.69 -0.11
N HIS A 192 -1.93 -15.10 -0.60
CA HIS A 192 -3.27 -15.28 -0.05
C HIS A 192 -3.96 -16.44 -0.78
N PRO A 193 -4.38 -17.49 -0.07
CA PRO A 193 -4.94 -18.68 -0.72
C PRO A 193 -6.39 -18.52 -1.20
N GLY A 194 -7.03 -17.36 -1.02
CA GLY A 194 -8.49 -17.26 -1.09
C GLY A 194 -9.15 -17.71 0.22
N TRP A 195 -10.49 -17.65 0.28
CA TRP A 195 -11.25 -18.25 1.38
C TRP A 195 -11.54 -19.73 1.06
N VAL A 196 -10.64 -20.61 1.53
CA VAL A 196 -10.57 -22.03 1.12
C VAL A 196 -11.38 -22.96 2.03
N GLN A 197 -12.09 -23.90 1.43
CA GLN A 197 -12.88 -24.96 2.08
C GLN A 197 -11.99 -25.93 2.87
N THR A 198 -11.65 -25.53 4.08
CA THR A 198 -10.84 -26.27 5.06
C THR A 198 -11.46 -26.13 6.43
N ASP A 199 -10.97 -26.86 7.43
CA ASP A 199 -11.38 -26.69 8.83
C ASP A 199 -11.25 -25.23 9.30
N MET A 200 -10.26 -24.49 8.78
CA MET A 200 -10.05 -23.07 9.12
C MET A 200 -10.99 -22.13 8.35
N GLY A 201 -11.33 -22.46 7.10
CA GLY A 201 -12.24 -21.66 6.27
C GLY A 201 -13.72 -21.87 6.61
N GLY A 202 -14.09 -23.06 7.08
CA GLY A 202 -15.48 -23.42 7.38
C GLY A 202 -16.32 -23.68 6.13
N SER A 203 -17.59 -24.04 6.35
CA SER A 203 -18.52 -24.44 5.28
C SER A 203 -18.96 -23.32 4.33
N GLY A 204 -18.73 -22.05 4.70
CA GLY A 204 -19.05 -20.88 3.88
C GLY A 204 -17.94 -20.48 2.89
N ALA A 205 -16.80 -21.17 2.92
CA ALA A 205 -15.67 -20.89 2.04
C ALA A 205 -16.01 -21.18 0.57
N ILE A 206 -15.56 -20.31 -0.32
CA ILE A 206 -15.96 -20.30 -1.75
C ILE A 206 -14.92 -20.91 -2.68
N VAL A 207 -13.68 -21.12 -2.22
CA VAL A 207 -12.59 -21.68 -3.02
C VAL A 207 -12.30 -23.10 -2.57
N THR A 208 -12.13 -24.03 -3.52
CA THR A 208 -11.71 -25.40 -3.21
C THR A 208 -10.20 -25.44 -2.89
N PRO A 209 -9.70 -26.36 -2.05
CA PRO A 209 -8.27 -26.56 -1.87
C PRO A 209 -7.54 -26.74 -3.21
N GLU A 210 -8.12 -27.51 -4.12
CA GLU A 210 -7.56 -27.85 -5.43
C GLU A 210 -7.33 -26.59 -6.27
N ASP A 211 -8.33 -25.72 -6.39
CA ASP A 211 -8.24 -24.49 -7.19
C ASP A 211 -7.26 -23.49 -6.56
N SER A 212 -7.32 -23.36 -5.23
CA SER A 212 -6.43 -22.49 -4.45
C SER A 212 -4.96 -22.87 -4.65
N VAL A 213 -4.62 -24.14 -4.45
CA VAL A 213 -3.25 -24.63 -4.56
C VAL A 213 -2.75 -24.61 -5.99
N ARG A 214 -3.60 -24.94 -6.98
CA ARG A 214 -3.22 -24.90 -8.39
C ARG A 214 -2.78 -23.50 -8.80
N GLY A 215 -3.55 -22.49 -8.40
CA GLY A 215 -3.23 -21.08 -8.65
C GLY A 215 -1.98 -20.62 -7.91
N MET A 216 -1.86 -20.94 -6.62
CA MET A 216 -0.65 -20.61 -5.84
C MET A 216 0.62 -21.27 -6.39
N LEU A 217 0.56 -22.51 -6.88
CA LEU A 217 1.70 -23.15 -7.53
C LEU A 217 2.12 -22.41 -8.81
N GLN A 218 1.17 -21.89 -9.59
CA GLN A 218 1.49 -21.05 -10.74
C GLN A 218 2.21 -19.75 -10.33
N VAL A 219 1.71 -19.07 -9.30
CA VAL A 219 2.37 -17.86 -8.75
C VAL A 219 3.79 -18.18 -8.26
N ILE A 220 3.97 -19.29 -7.56
CA ILE A 220 5.28 -19.75 -7.11
C ILE A 220 6.19 -20.06 -8.30
N ASP A 221 5.69 -20.72 -9.34
CA ASP A 221 6.46 -21.07 -10.54
C ASP A 221 6.93 -19.82 -11.31
N GLU A 222 6.11 -18.77 -11.35
CA GLU A 222 6.41 -17.49 -12.03
C GLU A 222 7.28 -16.52 -11.20
N LEU A 223 7.39 -16.73 -9.88
CA LEU A 223 8.16 -15.86 -9.00
C LEU A 223 9.64 -15.75 -9.43
N ASP A 224 10.14 -14.54 -9.49
CA ASP A 224 11.52 -14.18 -9.82
C ASP A 224 12.09 -13.13 -8.85
N ILE A 225 13.33 -12.70 -9.06
CA ILE A 225 13.93 -11.63 -8.22
C ILE A 225 13.21 -10.29 -8.42
N GLY A 226 12.75 -9.97 -9.63
CA GLY A 226 12.06 -8.72 -9.93
C GLY A 226 10.70 -8.59 -9.23
N SER A 227 10.05 -9.72 -8.96
CA SER A 227 8.80 -9.84 -8.22
C SER A 227 9.02 -10.13 -6.73
N SER A 228 10.24 -10.46 -6.30
CA SER A 228 10.54 -10.86 -4.92
C SER A 228 10.05 -9.86 -3.86
N GLY A 229 9.52 -10.43 -2.79
CA GLY A 229 8.83 -9.76 -1.70
C GLY A 229 7.46 -9.21 -2.06
N GLY A 230 6.87 -9.59 -3.20
CA GLY A 230 5.50 -9.25 -3.57
C GLY A 230 4.44 -10.09 -2.84
N PHE A 231 3.18 -9.69 -2.94
CA PHE A 231 2.05 -10.33 -2.28
C PHE A 231 0.93 -10.51 -3.29
N TRP A 232 0.47 -11.74 -3.49
CA TRP A 232 -0.53 -12.10 -4.49
C TRP A 232 -1.64 -12.95 -3.90
N ASP A 233 -2.80 -12.94 -4.53
CA ASP A 233 -3.79 -14.01 -4.34
C ASP A 233 -3.43 -15.25 -5.17
N TYR A 234 -4.19 -16.32 -4.94
CA TYR A 234 -4.10 -17.57 -5.69
C TYR A 234 -4.41 -17.40 -7.18
N GLU A 235 -5.07 -16.32 -7.61
CA GLU A 235 -5.33 -16.01 -9.03
C GLU A 235 -4.16 -15.26 -9.69
N GLY A 236 -3.09 -14.97 -8.95
CA GLY A 236 -1.90 -14.26 -9.42
C GLY A 236 -2.06 -12.74 -9.45
N LYS A 237 -3.13 -12.20 -8.90
CA LYS A 237 -3.33 -10.75 -8.80
C LYS A 237 -2.58 -10.21 -7.58
N GLU A 238 -1.85 -9.12 -7.78
CA GLU A 238 -1.13 -8.45 -6.70
C GLU A 238 -2.11 -7.88 -5.66
N HIS A 239 -1.90 -8.24 -4.41
CA HIS A 239 -2.64 -7.74 -3.27
C HIS A 239 -2.01 -6.46 -2.70
N PRO A 240 -2.83 -5.46 -2.35
CA PRO A 240 -2.31 -4.22 -1.78
C PRO A 240 -1.74 -4.47 -0.37
N TRP A 241 -0.55 -3.96 -0.10
CA TRP A 241 0.09 -4.04 1.23
C TRP A 241 -0.44 -3.00 2.22
N ARG A 242 -0.53 -1.76 1.73
CA ARG A 242 -0.90 -0.51 2.40
C ARG A 242 -1.66 0.33 1.38
N PHE A 243 -2.36 1.37 1.83
CA PHE A 243 -2.84 2.45 0.97
C PHE A 243 -1.73 2.90 0.02
N LEU A 244 -1.78 2.42 -1.22
CA LEU A 244 -1.14 3.10 -2.31
C LEU A 244 -1.97 4.37 -2.50
N VAL A 245 -1.41 5.52 -2.12
CA VAL A 245 -1.66 6.70 -2.94
C VAL A 245 -1.31 6.25 -4.36
N PRO A 246 -2.21 6.35 -5.34
CA PRO A 246 -1.95 5.81 -6.67
C PRO A 246 -0.58 6.29 -7.15
N PRO A 247 0.24 5.41 -7.75
CA PRO A 247 1.56 5.81 -8.19
C PRO A 247 1.37 6.92 -9.22
N SER A 248 1.72 8.15 -8.85
CA SER A 248 1.98 9.19 -9.83
C SER A 248 3.05 8.65 -10.77
N ASN A 249 2.84 8.75 -12.08
CA ASN A 249 3.77 8.31 -13.11
C ASN A 249 5.14 8.99 -12.94
N SER A 250 6.05 8.37 -12.17
CA SER A 250 7.45 8.76 -12.10
C SER A 250 8.30 7.62 -11.52
N ARG A 251 8.33 6.47 -12.22
CA ARG A 251 9.54 5.63 -12.17
C ARG A 251 10.63 6.30 -13.01
N LEU A 252 11.27 7.32 -12.44
CA LEU A 252 12.63 7.68 -12.81
C LEU A 252 13.54 6.81 -11.94
N SER A 253 14.30 5.94 -12.61
CA SER A 253 15.27 5.02 -12.02
C SER A 253 16.15 5.70 -10.97
N MET A 254 16.29 5.06 -9.82
CA MET A 254 17.13 5.46 -8.69
C MET A 254 18.64 5.51 -9.01
N GLU A 255 19.04 5.20 -10.24
CA GLU A 255 20.43 5.25 -10.72
C GLU A 255 20.91 6.65 -11.12
N THR A 256 20.01 7.62 -11.37
CA THR A 256 20.44 8.95 -11.87
C THR A 256 20.74 9.97 -10.75
N THR A 257 20.38 9.68 -9.49
CA THR A 257 20.52 10.64 -8.38
C THR A 257 21.88 10.52 -7.65
N LEU A 258 22.64 9.45 -7.84
CA LEU A 258 23.93 9.25 -7.16
C LEU A 258 25.13 9.93 -7.84
N ASN A 259 24.97 10.46 -9.06
CA ASN A 259 26.06 11.10 -9.82
C ASN A 259 26.01 12.64 -9.86
N ARG A 260 25.24 13.31 -8.98
CA ARG A 260 25.16 14.78 -8.94
C ARG A 260 25.15 15.37 -7.53
N LEU A 261 26.13 15.01 -6.71
CA LEU A 261 26.46 15.80 -5.51
C LEU A 261 27.87 16.39 -5.66
N PRO A 262 28.07 17.70 -5.42
CA PRO A 262 29.41 18.25 -5.35
C PRO A 262 30.14 17.68 -4.13
N HIS A 263 31.47 17.57 -4.23
CA HIS A 263 32.36 17.04 -3.20
C HIS A 263 32.03 17.61 -1.81
N ILE A 264 31.40 16.79 -0.96
CA ILE A 264 31.25 17.08 0.47
C ILE A 264 32.63 16.92 1.10
N THR A 265 33.15 17.99 1.71
CA THR A 265 34.45 17.93 2.38
C THR A 265 34.30 17.36 3.79
N ARG A 266 35.37 16.73 4.31
CA ARG A 266 35.40 16.09 5.66
C ARG A 266 34.92 17.00 6.81
N ARG A 267 34.93 18.31 6.63
CA ARG A 267 34.48 19.29 7.62
C ARG A 267 32.96 19.28 7.80
N ASP A 268 32.20 19.04 6.74
CA ASP A 268 30.73 19.06 6.78
C ASP A 268 30.16 17.82 7.49
N PHE A 269 30.84 16.67 7.34
CA PHE A 269 30.48 15.44 8.04
C PHE A 269 30.72 15.56 9.57
N LEU A 270 31.80 16.23 9.97
CA LEU A 270 32.14 16.47 11.38
C LEU A 270 31.14 17.43 12.06
N VAL A 271 30.65 18.45 11.35
CA VAL A 271 29.65 19.37 11.89
C VAL A 271 28.30 18.68 12.07
N SER A 272 27.86 17.86 11.10
CA SER A 272 26.62 17.07 11.27
C SER A 272 26.72 16.03 12.38
N LEU A 273 27.88 15.39 12.57
CA LEU A 273 28.11 14.43 13.64
C LEU A 273 28.15 15.10 15.03
N LEU A 274 28.78 16.27 15.16
CA LEU A 274 28.78 17.06 16.40
C LEU A 274 27.39 17.61 16.74
N THR A 275 26.60 18.00 15.74
CA THR A 275 25.21 18.47 15.96
C THR A 275 24.32 17.33 16.45
N ALA A 276 24.50 16.11 15.92
CA ALA A 276 23.80 14.92 16.40
C ALA A 276 24.21 14.49 17.82
N LEU A 277 25.48 14.64 18.18
CA LEU A 277 26.00 14.33 19.53
C LEU A 277 25.55 15.33 20.60
N VAL A 278 25.42 16.61 20.27
CA VAL A 278 24.87 17.63 21.18
C VAL A 278 23.37 17.39 21.42
N PHE A 279 22.62 16.91 20.41
CA PHE A 279 21.22 16.50 20.57
C PHE A 279 21.06 15.24 21.44
N ALA A 280 22.02 14.30 21.36
CA ALA A 280 22.02 13.10 22.19
C ALA A 280 22.34 13.39 23.68
N LEU A 281 23.16 14.41 23.99
CA LEU A 281 23.44 14.81 25.37
C LEU A 281 22.26 15.54 26.05
N PHE A 282 21.37 16.18 25.30
CA PHE A 282 20.17 16.82 25.85
C PHE A 282 19.06 15.82 26.22
N LEU A 283 19.17 14.55 25.80
CA LEU A 283 18.18 13.51 26.08
C LEU A 283 18.48 12.66 27.33
N THR A 284 19.56 12.92 28.07
CA THR A 284 19.96 12.08 29.23
C THR A 284 20.00 12.79 30.57
N THR A 285 19.24 13.87 30.77
CA THR A 285 18.93 14.35 32.13
C THR A 285 17.48 14.79 32.23
N ASN A 286 16.59 13.85 32.51
CA ASN A 286 15.37 14.17 33.24
C ASN A 286 15.21 13.21 34.41
N ARG A 287 15.32 13.81 35.60
CA ARG A 287 15.13 13.19 36.91
C ARG A 287 13.75 12.54 36.97
N HIS A 288 13.67 11.43 37.71
CA HIS A 288 12.43 10.83 38.18
C HIS A 288 11.47 11.90 38.70
N SER A 289 10.47 12.21 37.88
CA SER A 289 9.30 12.99 38.25
C SER A 289 8.15 12.00 38.24
N GLN A 290 7.45 11.87 39.37
CA GLN A 290 6.27 11.01 39.43
C GLN A 290 5.25 11.44 38.36
N PRO A 291 4.50 10.50 37.75
CA PRO A 291 3.52 10.85 36.75
C PRO A 291 2.42 11.70 37.41
N ALA A 292 2.23 12.91 36.91
CA ALA A 292 1.05 13.70 37.23
C ALA A 292 -0.19 12.88 36.83
N PRO A 293 -1.27 12.85 37.64
CA PRO A 293 -2.47 12.13 37.27
C PRO A 293 -3.02 12.72 35.97
N ALA A 294 -3.27 11.85 34.99
CA ALA A 294 -3.96 12.22 33.77
C ALA A 294 -5.32 12.82 34.17
N VAL A 295 -5.58 14.07 33.78
CA VAL A 295 -6.90 14.66 33.86
C VAL A 295 -7.77 13.97 32.81
N VAL A 296 -8.31 12.80 33.17
CA VAL A 296 -9.29 12.10 32.36
C VAL A 296 -10.62 12.79 32.60
N ARG A 297 -11.03 13.67 31.69
CA ARG A 297 -12.44 14.08 31.64
C ARG A 297 -13.26 12.84 31.25
N PRO A 298 -14.38 12.55 31.93
CA PRO A 298 -15.27 11.46 31.54
C PRO A 298 -15.78 11.66 30.10
N LEU A 299 -16.04 10.54 29.42
CA LEU A 299 -16.45 10.46 28.00
C LEU A 299 -17.81 11.11 27.70
N GLU A 300 -18.45 11.73 28.68
CA GLU A 300 -19.70 12.45 28.52
C GLU A 300 -19.39 13.88 28.10
N THR A 301 -19.75 14.17 26.84
CA THR A 301 -19.70 15.48 26.15
C THR A 301 -18.45 15.78 25.32
N LEU A 302 -18.09 14.88 24.39
CA LEU A 302 -17.58 15.34 23.09
C LEU A 302 -18.75 15.91 22.27
N ARG A 303 -19.30 17.05 22.72
CA ARG A 303 -20.09 17.90 21.83
C ARG A 303 -19.10 18.61 20.90
N PRO A 304 -19.43 18.84 19.61
CA PRO A 304 -18.64 19.76 18.79
C PRO A 304 -18.50 21.10 19.54
N PRO A 305 -17.38 21.82 19.36
CA PRO A 305 -17.17 23.09 20.04
C PRO A 305 -18.41 23.99 19.86
N PRO A 306 -18.84 24.72 20.90
CA PRO A 306 -20.01 25.58 20.81
C PRO A 306 -19.80 26.59 19.66
N PRO A 307 -20.81 26.84 18.82
CA PRO A 307 -20.68 27.81 17.74
C PRO A 307 -20.32 29.18 18.32
N LEU A 308 -19.17 29.72 17.93
CA LEU A 308 -18.71 31.01 18.43
C LEU A 308 -19.55 32.14 17.79
N LEU A 309 -19.82 33.15 18.61
CA LEU A 309 -20.74 34.26 18.36
C LEU A 309 -20.13 35.31 17.40
N LYS A 310 -19.91 34.91 16.14
CA LYS A 310 -19.81 35.69 14.88
C LYS A 310 -18.93 34.92 13.92
N MET A 311 -19.54 34.15 13.03
CA MET A 311 -18.79 33.51 11.95
C MET A 311 -18.25 34.58 11.00
N PRO A 312 -16.97 34.56 10.61
CA PRO A 312 -16.51 35.31 9.45
C PRO A 312 -17.30 34.90 8.20
N ASN A 313 -17.29 35.72 7.13
CA ASN A 313 -18.05 35.43 5.92
C ASN A 313 -17.47 34.21 5.18
N ASN A 314 -17.84 33.01 5.63
CA ASN A 314 -17.39 31.73 5.07
C ASN A 314 -18.17 31.34 3.80
N GLN A 315 -18.94 32.28 3.25
CA GLN A 315 -19.75 32.10 2.05
C GLN A 315 -19.16 32.83 0.83
N GLU A 316 -17.97 33.44 0.95
CA GLU A 316 -17.29 34.01 -0.21
C GLU A 316 -17.03 32.91 -1.25
N ARG A 317 -17.33 33.21 -2.51
CA ARG A 317 -17.14 32.30 -3.64
C ARG A 317 -16.07 32.83 -4.58
N SER A 318 -15.29 31.92 -5.14
CA SER A 318 -14.32 32.23 -6.19
C SER A 318 -14.52 31.30 -7.37
N TYR A 319 -14.32 31.84 -8.58
CA TYR A 319 -14.29 31.04 -9.80
C TYR A 319 -12.86 30.54 -10.04
N ILE A 320 -12.73 29.23 -10.21
CA ILE A 320 -11.50 28.54 -10.59
C ILE A 320 -11.76 27.76 -11.87
N MET A 321 -10.80 27.74 -12.78
CA MET A 321 -10.89 26.93 -13.99
C MET A 321 -9.61 26.14 -14.21
N ILE A 322 -9.76 24.84 -14.47
CA ILE A 322 -8.70 24.00 -14.99
C ILE A 322 -8.72 24.14 -16.51
N LYS A 323 -7.62 24.65 -17.05
CA LYS A 323 -7.45 24.95 -18.48
C LYS A 323 -7.25 23.65 -19.29
N PRO A 324 -7.31 23.71 -20.64
CA PRO A 324 -7.23 22.50 -21.46
C PRO A 324 -5.96 21.68 -21.23
N ASP A 325 -4.82 22.31 -20.97
CA ASP A 325 -3.58 21.62 -20.62
C ASP A 325 -3.69 20.83 -19.30
N GLY A 326 -4.37 21.36 -18.29
CA GLY A 326 -4.62 20.67 -17.02
C GLY A 326 -5.53 19.46 -17.18
N VAL A 327 -6.55 19.57 -18.03
CA VAL A 327 -7.46 18.45 -18.33
C VAL A 327 -6.76 17.36 -19.14
N GLN A 328 -6.07 17.73 -20.22
CA GLN A 328 -5.34 16.79 -21.09
C GLN A 328 -4.21 16.06 -20.35
N ARG A 329 -3.65 16.67 -19.30
CA ARG A 329 -2.63 16.07 -18.44
C ARG A 329 -3.22 15.26 -17.27
N ALA A 330 -4.54 15.04 -17.25
CA ALA A 330 -5.24 14.29 -16.20
C ALA A 330 -5.05 14.86 -14.78
N LEU A 331 -4.95 16.19 -14.64
CA LEU A 331 -4.72 16.87 -13.35
C LEU A 331 -6.01 17.30 -12.62
N VAL A 332 -7.19 16.99 -13.17
CA VAL A 332 -8.49 17.44 -12.62
C VAL A 332 -8.67 17.00 -11.16
N GLY A 333 -8.53 15.69 -10.89
CA GLY A 333 -8.72 15.16 -9.54
C GLY A 333 -7.70 15.68 -8.54
N GLU A 334 -6.44 15.85 -8.96
CA GLU A 334 -5.37 16.39 -8.12
C GLU A 334 -5.64 17.85 -7.71
N ILE A 335 -6.03 18.69 -8.67
CA ILE A 335 -6.33 20.11 -8.41
C ILE A 335 -7.56 20.26 -7.53
N VAL A 336 -8.66 19.54 -7.82
CA VAL A 336 -9.88 19.56 -7.00
C VAL A 336 -9.57 19.12 -5.57
N SER A 337 -8.82 18.01 -5.42
CA SER A 337 -8.45 17.49 -4.11
C SER A 337 -7.66 18.49 -3.26
N ARG A 338 -6.83 19.36 -3.87
CA ARG A 338 -6.10 20.40 -3.13
C ARG A 338 -7.03 21.42 -2.49
N PHE A 339 -8.07 21.86 -3.20
CA PHE A 339 -9.06 22.78 -2.64
C PHE A 339 -9.88 22.12 -1.53
N GLU A 340 -10.33 20.88 -1.75
CA GLU A 340 -11.08 20.12 -0.73
C GLU A 340 -10.26 19.88 0.53
N LYS A 341 -8.99 19.48 0.39
CA LYS A 341 -8.06 19.25 1.52
C LYS A 341 -7.75 20.53 2.28
N ARG A 342 -7.75 21.68 1.61
CA ARG A 342 -7.58 22.99 2.26
C ARG A 342 -8.81 23.36 3.12
N GLY A 343 -9.96 22.78 2.82
CA GLY A 343 -11.22 23.06 3.51
C GLY A 343 -12.21 23.90 2.69
N PHE A 344 -11.98 24.09 1.38
CA PHE A 344 -12.97 24.71 0.52
C PHE A 344 -14.11 23.75 0.19
N LYS A 345 -15.32 24.29 0.16
CA LYS A 345 -16.51 23.61 -0.31
C LYS A 345 -16.64 23.81 -1.82
N ILE A 346 -16.84 22.73 -2.57
CA ILE A 346 -17.07 22.81 -4.01
C ILE A 346 -18.57 22.93 -4.24
N VAL A 347 -19.04 24.12 -4.63
CA VAL A 347 -20.47 24.40 -4.84
C VAL A 347 -20.87 24.36 -6.32
N GLY A 348 -19.92 24.29 -7.23
CA GLY A 348 -20.18 24.09 -8.66
C GLY A 348 -19.00 23.41 -9.33
N LEU A 349 -19.28 22.43 -10.20
CA LEU A 349 -18.25 21.71 -10.95
C LEU A 349 -18.84 21.23 -12.27
N LYS A 350 -18.30 21.69 -13.39
CA LYS A 350 -18.67 21.15 -14.72
C LYS A 350 -17.51 21.14 -15.70
N MET A 351 -17.46 20.09 -16.51
CA MET A 351 -16.54 19.98 -17.65
C MET A 351 -17.28 20.40 -18.92
N VAL A 352 -16.71 21.34 -19.67
CA VAL A 352 -17.35 21.89 -20.87
C VAL A 352 -16.33 22.18 -21.97
N HIS A 353 -16.78 22.09 -23.22
CA HIS A 353 -16.08 22.71 -24.34
C HIS A 353 -16.67 24.11 -24.55
N ALA A 354 -15.93 25.14 -24.17
CA ALA A 354 -16.38 26.52 -24.31
C ALA A 354 -16.22 27.01 -25.76
N SER A 355 -17.21 27.74 -26.26
CA SER A 355 -17.12 28.39 -27.57
C SER A 355 -16.12 29.57 -27.52
N SER A 356 -15.55 29.92 -28.67
CA SER A 356 -14.68 31.10 -28.77
C SER A 356 -15.35 32.37 -28.27
N ALA A 357 -16.63 32.59 -28.62
CA ALA A 357 -17.41 33.74 -28.13
C ALA A 357 -17.53 33.76 -26.59
N HIS A 358 -17.74 32.60 -25.96
CA HIS A 358 -17.81 32.50 -24.51
C HIS A 358 -16.47 32.83 -23.84
N LEU A 359 -15.36 32.41 -24.44
CA LEU A 359 -14.00 32.69 -23.97
C LEU A 359 -13.57 34.13 -24.22
N GLU A 360 -13.98 34.73 -25.33
CA GLU A 360 -13.75 36.14 -25.64
C GLU A 360 -14.44 37.04 -24.61
N GLU A 361 -15.68 36.73 -24.24
CA GLU A 361 -16.39 37.44 -23.19
C GLU A 361 -15.72 37.24 -21.82
N HIS A 362 -15.32 36.01 -21.47
CA HIS A 362 -14.59 35.74 -20.22
C HIS A 362 -13.30 36.56 -20.11
N TYR A 363 -12.54 36.66 -21.20
CA TYR A 363 -11.28 37.39 -21.26
C TYR A 363 -11.40 38.81 -21.84
N ARG A 364 -12.60 39.41 -21.83
CA ARG A 364 -12.86 40.72 -22.48
C ARG A 364 -11.91 41.83 -22.04
N ASP A 365 -11.46 41.80 -20.79
CA ASP A 365 -10.53 42.78 -20.21
C ASP A 365 -9.11 42.67 -20.81
N LEU A 366 -8.83 41.60 -21.56
CA LEU A 366 -7.57 41.34 -22.25
C LEU A 366 -7.66 41.51 -23.78
N LYS A 367 -8.82 41.91 -24.33
CA LYS A 367 -9.06 41.95 -25.79
C LYS A 367 -8.01 42.74 -26.59
N ASP A 368 -7.49 43.81 -26.00
CA ASP A 368 -6.54 44.72 -26.64
C ASP A 368 -5.08 44.25 -26.47
N LYS A 369 -4.85 43.10 -25.81
CA LYS A 369 -3.49 42.56 -25.62
C LYS A 369 -3.06 41.75 -26.84
N PRO A 370 -1.79 41.88 -27.29
CA PRO A 370 -1.30 41.16 -28.48
C PRO A 370 -1.43 39.63 -28.42
N PHE A 371 -1.43 39.05 -27.21
CA PHE A 371 -1.56 37.61 -27.00
C PHE A 371 -3.01 37.10 -26.95
N PHE A 372 -4.01 38.00 -26.98
CA PHE A 372 -5.42 37.64 -26.80
C PHE A 372 -5.95 36.62 -27.83
N PRO A 373 -5.68 36.76 -29.15
CA PRO A 373 -6.11 35.75 -30.12
C PRO A 373 -5.51 34.36 -29.84
N GLY A 374 -4.25 34.33 -29.38
CA GLY A 374 -3.56 33.10 -28.99
C GLY A 374 -4.15 32.48 -27.72
N LEU A 375 -4.54 33.31 -26.74
CA LEU A 375 -5.21 32.88 -25.52
C LEU A 375 -6.57 32.24 -25.81
N VAL A 376 -7.42 32.88 -26.62
CA VAL A 376 -8.73 32.34 -27.00
C VAL A 376 -8.57 31.02 -27.75
N LYS A 377 -7.67 30.97 -28.75
CA LYS A 377 -7.39 29.74 -29.51
C LYS A 377 -6.90 28.61 -28.60
N TYR A 378 -6.04 28.93 -27.63
CA TYR A 378 -5.53 27.96 -26.66
C TYR A 378 -6.66 27.45 -25.76
N MET A 379 -7.47 28.32 -25.21
CA MET A 379 -8.57 27.95 -24.32
C MET A 379 -9.66 27.16 -25.05
N ALA A 380 -9.85 27.38 -26.35
CA ALA A 380 -10.76 26.62 -27.20
C ALA A 380 -10.17 25.28 -27.70
N SER A 381 -8.91 24.97 -27.39
CA SER A 381 -8.23 23.76 -27.92
C SER A 381 -8.66 22.44 -27.26
N GLY A 382 -9.47 22.49 -26.21
CA GLY A 382 -9.95 21.30 -25.50
C GLY A 382 -10.94 21.66 -24.39
N PRO A 383 -11.37 20.66 -23.61
CA PRO A 383 -12.30 20.89 -22.51
C PRO A 383 -11.65 21.66 -21.37
N VAL A 384 -12.46 22.45 -20.67
CA VAL A 384 -12.10 23.07 -19.39
C VAL A 384 -12.97 22.51 -18.29
N VAL A 385 -12.47 22.56 -17.06
CA VAL A 385 -13.29 22.29 -15.86
C VAL A 385 -13.52 23.60 -15.12
N ALA A 386 -14.75 24.08 -15.15
CA ALA A 386 -15.21 25.24 -14.39
C ALA A 386 -15.57 24.80 -12.97
N ILE A 387 -15.07 25.50 -11.97
CA ILE A 387 -15.18 25.18 -10.55
C ILE A 387 -15.60 26.43 -9.79
N VAL A 388 -16.57 26.29 -8.89
CA VAL A 388 -16.90 27.32 -7.90
C VAL A 388 -16.56 26.79 -6.53
N ILE A 389 -15.60 27.45 -5.88
CA ILE A 389 -15.21 27.16 -4.49
C ILE A 389 -15.88 28.17 -3.56
N GLU A 390 -16.31 27.72 -2.38
CA GLU A 390 -16.93 28.52 -1.32
C GLU A 390 -16.13 28.33 -0.02
N GLY A 391 -15.81 29.43 0.67
CA GLY A 391 -15.09 29.39 1.95
C GLY A 391 -14.50 30.74 2.36
N LEU A 392 -13.74 30.76 3.45
CA LEU A 392 -13.09 31.96 3.97
C LEU A 392 -12.04 32.50 2.99
N ASP A 393 -12.14 33.80 2.66
CA ASP A 393 -11.25 34.50 1.72
C ASP A 393 -11.00 33.68 0.43
N ALA A 394 -12.05 33.07 -0.13
CA ALA A 394 -11.96 32.15 -1.26
C ALA A 394 -11.22 32.73 -2.48
N VAL A 395 -11.40 34.01 -2.79
CA VAL A 395 -10.70 34.66 -3.92
C VAL A 395 -9.21 34.75 -3.63
N LYS A 396 -8.85 35.36 -2.51
CA LYS A 396 -7.46 35.60 -2.12
C LYS A 396 -6.69 34.29 -1.90
N THR A 397 -7.27 33.38 -1.13
CA THR A 397 -6.66 32.09 -0.80
C THR A 397 -6.64 31.17 -2.03
N GLY A 398 -7.70 31.17 -2.84
CA GLY A 398 -7.74 30.41 -4.09
C GLY A 398 -6.61 30.83 -5.03
N ARG A 399 -6.42 32.14 -5.22
CA ARG A 399 -5.30 32.71 -6.01
C ARG A 399 -3.94 32.33 -5.45
N ALA A 400 -3.75 32.38 -4.14
CA ALA A 400 -2.50 31.97 -3.50
C ALA A 400 -2.19 30.49 -3.76
N MET A 401 -3.21 29.62 -3.69
CA MET A 401 -3.06 28.19 -4.01
C MET A 401 -2.73 27.93 -5.48
N LEU A 402 -3.25 28.72 -6.40
CA LEU A 402 -2.89 28.61 -7.82
C LEU A 402 -1.41 28.94 -8.06
N GLY A 403 -0.85 29.91 -7.33
CA GLY A 403 0.49 30.45 -7.57
C GLY A 403 0.49 31.60 -8.58
N ALA A 404 1.63 32.26 -8.76
CA ALA A 404 1.78 33.40 -9.67
C ALA A 404 1.55 33.00 -11.14
N THR A 405 1.08 33.94 -11.98
CA THR A 405 0.84 33.67 -13.42
C THR A 405 2.09 33.15 -14.13
N ASN A 406 3.27 33.65 -13.73
CA ASN A 406 4.56 33.07 -14.09
C ASN A 406 4.90 31.91 -13.13
N PRO A 407 4.98 30.66 -13.63
CA PRO A 407 5.28 29.51 -12.78
C PRO A 407 6.61 29.63 -12.02
N LEU A 408 7.63 30.26 -12.61
CA LEU A 408 8.92 30.48 -11.96
C LEU A 408 8.86 31.41 -10.73
N ALA A 409 7.82 32.24 -10.64
CA ALA A 409 7.57 33.11 -9.49
C ALA A 409 6.57 32.49 -8.49
N SER A 410 6.15 31.24 -8.72
CA SER A 410 5.23 30.53 -7.83
C SER A 410 5.97 29.80 -6.73
N GLY A 411 5.39 29.79 -5.52
CA GLY A 411 5.95 29.04 -4.39
C GLY A 411 5.82 27.52 -4.58
N PRO A 412 6.73 26.72 -3.99
CA PRO A 412 6.58 25.27 -3.90
C PRO A 412 5.24 24.87 -3.27
N GLY A 413 4.56 23.86 -3.84
CA GLY A 413 3.25 23.39 -3.36
C GLY A 413 2.05 24.14 -3.93
N THR A 414 2.26 25.23 -4.69
CA THR A 414 1.19 25.84 -5.48
C THR A 414 0.94 25.08 -6.78
N ILE A 415 -0.26 25.17 -7.35
CA ILE A 415 -0.62 24.40 -8.56
C ILE A 415 0.31 24.75 -9.74
N ARG A 416 0.62 26.03 -9.95
CA ARG A 416 1.55 26.45 -11.01
C ARG A 416 2.99 26.12 -10.68
N GLY A 417 3.41 26.25 -9.42
CA GLY A 417 4.76 25.89 -8.99
C GLY A 417 5.06 24.40 -9.20
N ASP A 418 4.08 23.54 -8.96
CA ASP A 418 4.26 22.09 -9.07
C ASP A 418 4.08 21.58 -10.51
N PHE A 419 3.19 22.20 -11.31
CA PHE A 419 2.74 21.62 -12.58
C PHE A 419 3.03 22.45 -13.84
N ALA A 420 3.54 23.67 -13.74
CA ALA A 420 3.79 24.52 -14.89
C ALA A 420 5.26 24.98 -14.98
N LEU A 421 5.76 25.11 -16.21
CA LEU A 421 7.11 25.62 -16.50
C LEU A 421 7.08 26.93 -17.30
N ALA A 422 6.05 27.13 -18.13
CA ALA A 422 5.93 28.27 -19.03
C ALA A 422 4.62 29.03 -18.79
N VAL A 423 4.63 30.35 -19.02
CA VAL A 423 3.48 31.24 -18.77
C VAL A 423 2.26 30.88 -19.63
N GLY A 424 2.47 30.48 -20.89
CA GLY A 424 1.38 30.22 -21.84
C GLY A 424 0.54 28.98 -21.52
N ARG A 425 1.14 27.96 -20.89
CA ARG A 425 0.49 26.70 -20.48
C ARG A 425 0.66 26.50 -18.98
N ASN A 426 -0.15 27.23 -18.22
CA ASN A 426 -0.04 27.33 -16.77
C ASN A 426 -1.21 26.71 -16.00
N ILE A 427 -1.91 25.73 -16.60
CA ILE A 427 -2.83 24.79 -15.96
C ILE A 427 -4.17 25.34 -15.44
N CYS A 428 -4.19 26.56 -14.90
CA CYS A 428 -5.35 27.06 -14.16
C CYS A 428 -5.57 28.57 -14.31
N HIS A 429 -6.82 28.98 -14.13
CA HIS A 429 -7.29 30.35 -13.96
C HIS A 429 -8.00 30.49 -12.62
N GLY A 430 -7.97 31.68 -12.04
CA GLY A 430 -8.75 32.02 -10.86
C GLY A 430 -8.97 33.52 -10.79
N SER A 431 -10.16 33.91 -10.33
CA SER A 431 -10.59 35.30 -10.19
C SER A 431 -9.64 36.10 -9.30
N ASP A 432 -9.45 37.37 -9.61
CA ASP A 432 -8.52 38.27 -8.93
C ASP A 432 -9.17 39.23 -7.92
N SER A 433 -10.49 39.37 -7.97
CA SER A 433 -11.30 40.13 -7.02
C SER A 433 -12.66 39.44 -6.80
N VAL A 434 -13.40 39.88 -5.78
CA VAL A 434 -14.75 39.36 -5.51
C VAL A 434 -15.70 39.72 -6.65
N GLU A 435 -15.58 40.92 -7.21
CA GLU A 435 -16.41 41.40 -8.32
C GLU A 435 -16.13 40.62 -9.61
N SER A 436 -14.85 40.25 -9.87
CA SER A 436 -14.53 39.38 -11.00
C SER A 436 -15.01 37.96 -10.78
N ALA A 437 -14.94 37.43 -9.55
CA ALA A 437 -15.49 36.13 -9.21
C ALA A 437 -17.01 36.06 -9.44
N GLU A 438 -17.79 37.03 -8.95
CA GLU A 438 -19.24 37.06 -9.14
C GLU A 438 -19.63 37.09 -10.63
N ARG A 439 -18.95 37.93 -11.41
CA ARG A 439 -19.14 38.00 -12.87
C ARG A 439 -18.79 36.70 -13.57
N GLU A 440 -17.63 36.12 -13.27
CA GLU A 440 -17.18 34.86 -13.88
C GLU A 440 -18.13 33.72 -13.49
N ILE A 441 -18.56 33.63 -12.23
CA ILE A 441 -19.55 32.64 -11.80
C ILE A 441 -20.86 32.81 -12.56
N ALA A 442 -21.39 34.04 -12.69
CA ALA A 442 -22.63 34.29 -13.44
C ALA A 442 -22.51 33.97 -14.93
N HIS A 443 -21.33 34.20 -15.52
CA HIS A 443 -21.05 33.86 -16.92
C HIS A 443 -21.01 32.35 -17.15
N TRP A 444 -20.29 31.62 -16.29
CA TRP A 444 -20.12 30.17 -16.43
C TRP A 444 -21.30 29.37 -15.88
N PHE A 445 -22.03 29.87 -14.89
CA PHE A 445 -23.18 29.23 -14.25
C PHE A 445 -24.39 30.19 -14.28
N PRO A 446 -24.95 30.45 -15.48
CA PRO A 446 -26.03 31.41 -15.65
C PRO A 446 -27.24 31.02 -14.80
N ASN A 447 -27.86 32.00 -14.15
CA ASN A 447 -28.99 31.79 -13.23
C ASN A 447 -28.70 30.81 -12.08
N GLY A 448 -27.42 30.55 -11.76
CA GLY A 448 -27.02 29.57 -10.76
C GLY A 448 -27.19 28.12 -11.17
N GLU A 449 -27.39 27.84 -12.47
CA GLU A 449 -27.53 26.48 -12.98
C GLU A 449 -26.29 25.64 -12.66
N GLY A 450 -26.47 24.51 -11.97
CA GLY A 450 -25.38 23.62 -11.57
C GLY A 450 -24.65 24.04 -10.29
N LEU A 451 -25.08 25.12 -9.62
CA LEU A 451 -24.63 25.46 -8.28
C LEU A 451 -25.47 24.73 -7.24
N ILE A 452 -24.82 24.03 -6.31
CA ILE A 452 -25.46 23.22 -5.28
C ILE A 452 -25.19 23.84 -3.91
N ASN A 453 -26.28 24.08 -3.17
CA ASN A 453 -26.17 24.43 -1.76
C ASN A 453 -26.32 23.17 -0.89
N TYR A 454 -25.40 22.99 0.06
CA TYR A 454 -25.43 21.89 1.02
C TYR A 454 -24.71 22.29 2.31
N THR A 455 -25.05 21.62 3.41
CA THR A 455 -24.36 21.78 4.69
C THR A 455 -22.98 21.14 4.61
N ASP A 456 -21.93 21.88 4.91
CA ASP A 456 -20.59 21.32 5.06
C ASP A 456 -20.33 21.01 6.54
N ASP A 457 -20.56 19.75 6.94
CA ASP A 457 -20.38 19.32 8.33
C ASP A 457 -18.94 19.53 8.83
N LYS A 458 -17.96 19.57 7.91
CA LYS A 458 -16.55 19.83 8.22
C LYS A 458 -16.29 21.28 8.59
N ALA A 459 -17.16 22.22 8.22
CA ALA A 459 -16.98 23.64 8.48
C ALA A 459 -16.78 23.92 9.98
N THR A 460 -17.46 23.18 10.85
CA THR A 460 -17.33 23.27 12.33
C THR A 460 -15.95 22.85 12.86
N TRP A 461 -15.16 22.14 12.05
CA TRP A 461 -13.81 21.69 12.37
C TRP A 461 -12.72 22.49 11.66
N ILE A 462 -13.11 23.35 10.71
CA ILE A 462 -12.20 24.12 9.85
C ILE A 462 -12.21 25.61 10.23
N PHE A 463 -13.38 26.15 10.57
CA PHE A 463 -13.56 27.55 10.91
C PHE A 463 -13.90 27.68 12.39
N GLU A 464 -13.31 28.70 13.03
CA GLU A 464 -13.59 29.07 14.43
C GLU A 464 -14.87 29.93 14.54
#